data_AF-A0A7I9YZR1-F1
#
_entry.id   AF-A0A7I9YZR1-F1
#
_cell.length_a   1.000
_cell.length_b   1.000
_cell.length_c   1.000
_cell.angle_alpha   90.00
_cell.angle_beta   90.00
_cell.angle_gamma   90.00
#
_symmetry.space_group_name_H-M   'P 1'
#
loop_
_entity.id
_entity.type
_entity.pdbx_description
1 polymer ?
#
loop_
_entity_poly.entity_id
_entity_poly.type
_entity_poly.pdbx_seq_one_letter_code
_entity_poly.pdbx_strand_id
1 'polypeptide(L)'
;MVVSVLLLILKVALIAFVVGGTVAVITRGIRRSRANRLDPRWKGHIGQPGYEASALGAMPNTPLPEWVYWDDEDDDNHGERRAR
;
A
#
# COMPACT_ATOMS: atom_id res chain seq x y z
N MET A 1 48.50 -13.59 -25.86
CA MET A 1 48.61 -12.98 -24.51
C MET A 1 47.90 -11.63 -24.41
N VAL A 2 48.14 -10.68 -25.33
CA VAL A 2 47.51 -9.34 -25.31
C VAL A 2 45.98 -9.38 -25.41
N VAL A 3 45.42 -10.12 -26.37
CA VAL A 3 43.96 -10.23 -26.57
C VAL A 3 43.24 -10.79 -25.34
N SER A 4 43.80 -11.84 -24.74
CA SER A 4 43.27 -12.46 -23.52
C SER A 4 43.27 -11.51 -22.31
N VAL A 5 44.30 -10.67 -22.16
CA VAL A 5 44.35 -9.64 -21.10
C VAL A 5 43.31 -8.55 -21.36
N LEU A 6 43.16 -8.10 -22.60
CA LEU A 6 42.13 -7.11 -22.97
C LEU A 6 40.70 -7.61 -22.70
N LEU A 7 40.41 -8.87 -23.04
CA LEU A 7 39.11 -9.48 -22.76
C LEU A 7 38.84 -9.62 -21.27
N LEU A 8 39.86 -9.93 -20.46
CA LEU A 8 39.74 -9.99 -19.01
C LEU A 8 39.39 -8.62 -18.44
N ILE A 9 40.11 -7.57 -18.84
CA ILE A 9 39.84 -6.20 -18.40
C ILE A 9 38.43 -5.78 -18.79
N LEU A 10 38.02 -6.00 -20.04
CA LEU A 10 36.69 -5.67 -20.53
C LEU A 10 35.59 -6.40 -19.73
N LYS A 11 35.78 -7.69 -19.44
CA LYS A 11 34.83 -8.48 -18.66
C LYS A 11 34.67 -7.94 -17.25
N VAL A 12 35.80 -7.63 -16.58
CA VAL A 12 35.77 -7.06 -15.22
C VAL A 12 35.11 -5.69 -15.22
N ALA A 13 35.43 -4.84 -16.20
CA ALA A 13 34.81 -3.53 -16.35
C ALA A 13 33.29 -3.63 -16.57
N LEU A 14 32.84 -4.57 -17.40
CA LEU A 14 31.43 -4.81 -17.67
C LEU A 14 30.69 -5.29 -16.42
N ILE A 15 31.29 -6.21 -15.65
CA ILE A 15 30.71 -6.66 -14.37
C ILE A 15 30.61 -5.48 -13.38
N ALA A 16 31.67 -4.69 -13.23
CA ALA A 16 31.67 -3.53 -12.34
C ALA A 16 30.62 -2.50 -12.75
N PHE A 17 30.45 -2.26 -14.05
CA PHE A 17 29.43 -1.36 -14.57
C PHE A 17 28.01 -1.85 -14.29
N VAL A 18 27.73 -3.13 -14.53
CA VAL A 18 26.41 -3.72 -14.27
C VAL A 18 26.11 -3.67 -12.77
N VAL A 19 27.02 -4.14 -11.92
CA VAL A 19 26.83 -4.13 -10.46
C VAL A 19 26.65 -2.72 -9.94
N GLY A 20 27.52 -1.78 -10.32
CA GLY A 20 27.42 -0.37 -9.93
C GLY A 20 26.13 0.28 -10.40
N GLY A 21 25.72 0.03 -11.64
CA GLY A 21 24.46 0.50 -12.22
C GLY A 21 23.24 -0.04 -11.48
N THR A 22 23.21 -1.35 -11.19
CA THR A 22 22.12 -1.98 -10.43
C THR A 22 22.02 -1.38 -9.03
N VAL A 23 23.15 -1.21 -8.33
CA VAL A 23 23.18 -0.57 -7.00
C VAL A 23 22.67 0.86 -7.08
N ALA A 24 23.06 1.65 -8.09
CA ALA A 24 22.59 3.02 -8.29
C ALA A 24 21.07 3.08 -8.56
N VAL A 25 20.54 2.16 -9.38
CA VAL A 25 19.09 2.08 -9.65
C VAL A 25 18.32 1.70 -8.39
N ILE A 26 18.76 0.68 -7.65
CA ILE A 26 18.12 0.25 -6.40
C ILE A 26 18.15 1.37 -5.37
N THR A 27 19.31 1.97 -5.12
CA THR A 27 19.44 3.07 -4.16
C THR A 27 18.61 4.29 -4.57
N ARG A 28 18.55 4.64 -5.86
CA ARG A 28 17.67 5.71 -6.36
C ARG A 28 16.19 5.35 -6.16
N GLY A 29 15.80 4.11 -6.43
CA GLY A 29 14.44 3.60 -6.20
C GLY A 29 14.05 3.66 -4.72
N ILE A 30 14.92 3.18 -3.83
CA ILE A 30 14.73 3.24 -2.38
C ILE A 30 14.69 4.69 -1.92
N ARG A 31 15.58 5.56 -2.40
CA ARG A 31 15.60 6.97 -2.00
C ARG A 31 14.35 7.71 -2.49
N ARG A 32 13.84 7.40 -3.68
CA ARG A 32 12.57 7.94 -4.19
C ARG A 32 11.38 7.40 -3.41
N SER A 33 11.35 6.10 -3.11
CA SER A 33 10.33 5.46 -2.27
C SER A 33 10.33 6.04 -0.85
N ARG A 34 11.52 6.21 -0.25
CA ARG A 34 11.69 6.85 1.05
C ARG A 34 11.34 8.32 0.99
N ALA A 35 11.70 9.07 -0.04
CA ALA A 35 11.24 10.46 -0.18
C ALA A 35 9.71 10.54 -0.22
N ASN A 36 9.05 9.59 -0.90
CA ASN A 36 7.59 9.47 -0.90
C ASN A 36 7.02 9.09 0.48
N ARG A 37 7.73 8.26 1.27
CA ARG A 37 7.34 7.86 2.64
C ARG A 37 7.77 8.85 3.74
N LEU A 38 8.75 9.69 3.46
CA LEU A 38 9.30 10.73 4.33
C LEU A 38 8.62 12.07 4.05
N ASP A 39 7.83 12.18 2.99
CA ASP A 39 6.82 13.21 2.86
C ASP A 39 5.88 13.09 4.08
N PRO A 40 5.87 14.07 5.00
CA PRO A 40 4.98 14.05 6.15
C PRO A 40 3.50 13.98 5.74
N ARG A 41 3.16 14.36 4.50
CA ARG A 41 1.82 14.20 3.92
C ARG A 41 1.42 12.74 3.72
N TRP A 42 2.38 11.82 3.62
CA TRP A 42 2.17 10.36 3.50
C TRP A 42 2.17 9.63 4.84
N LYS A 43 2.71 10.25 5.90
CA LYS A 43 2.62 9.77 7.30
C LYS A 43 1.42 10.35 8.04
N GLY A 44 0.46 10.93 7.32
CA GLY A 44 -0.79 11.31 7.94
C GLY A 44 -1.48 10.05 8.45
N HIS A 45 -2.00 10.10 9.67
CA HIS A 45 -3.18 9.33 10.09
C HIS A 45 -4.41 9.74 9.26
N ILE A 46 -4.23 10.00 7.97
CA ILE A 46 -5.31 10.20 7.03
C ILE A 46 -5.73 8.77 6.76
N GLY A 47 -6.58 8.23 7.64
CA GLY A 47 -7.48 7.17 7.25
C GLY A 47 -8.02 7.56 5.88
N GLN A 48 -8.03 6.61 4.95
CA GLN A 48 -8.53 6.79 3.57
C GLN A 48 -9.66 7.82 3.58
N PRO A 49 -9.70 8.85 2.71
CA PRO A 49 -10.75 9.87 2.78
C PRO A 49 -12.13 9.23 2.99
N GLY A 50 -12.74 9.46 4.17
CA GLY A 50 -13.98 8.78 4.60
C GLY A 50 -13.84 7.59 5.57
N TYR A 51 -12.63 7.19 5.97
CA TYR A 51 -12.36 6.13 6.95
C TYR A 51 -12.89 6.50 8.32
N GLU A 52 -12.63 7.73 8.77
CA GLU A 52 -13.16 8.23 10.04
C GLU A 52 -14.69 8.31 10.00
N ALA A 53 -15.27 8.74 8.87
CA ALA A 53 -16.73 8.74 8.69
C ALA A 53 -17.33 7.33 8.65
N SER A 54 -16.62 6.35 8.07
CA SER A 54 -17.04 4.94 8.03
C SER A 54 -16.91 4.27 9.40
N ALA A 55 -15.81 4.51 10.11
CA ALA A 55 -15.54 3.93 11.43
C ALA A 55 -16.47 4.51 12.51
N LEU A 56 -16.86 5.77 12.38
CA LEU A 56 -17.79 6.45 13.31
C LEU A 56 -19.26 6.30 12.89
N GLY A 57 -19.56 5.59 11.79
CA GLY A 57 -20.92 5.46 11.27
C GLY A 57 -21.55 6.80 10.86
N ALA A 58 -20.73 7.81 10.56
CA ALA A 58 -21.16 9.14 10.13
C ALA A 58 -21.31 9.26 8.60
N MET A 59 -21.12 8.15 7.87
CA MET A 59 -21.40 8.08 6.44
C MET A 59 -22.90 8.27 6.23
N PRO A 60 -23.34 9.17 5.33
CA PRO A 60 -24.75 9.27 4.98
C PRO A 60 -25.26 7.90 4.53
N ASN A 61 -26.40 7.48 5.06
CA ASN A 61 -27.06 6.27 4.57
C ASN A 61 -27.30 6.45 3.08
N THR A 62 -26.62 5.66 2.26
CA THR A 62 -26.98 5.53 0.85
C THR A 62 -28.33 4.85 0.85
N PRO A 63 -29.42 5.52 0.41
CA PRO A 63 -30.73 4.91 0.42
C PRO A 63 -30.63 3.62 -0.39
N LEU A 64 -31.12 2.53 0.18
CA LEU A 64 -31.22 1.28 -0.56
C LEU A 64 -32.14 1.52 -1.75
N PRO A 65 -31.83 0.94 -2.93
CA PRO A 65 -32.76 0.98 -4.04
C PRO A 65 -34.11 0.41 -3.63
N GLU A 66 -35.19 0.92 -4.23
CA GLU A 66 -36.59 0.50 -3.95
C GLU A 66 -36.87 -1.00 -4.15
N TRP A 67 -35.94 -1.76 -4.74
CA TRP A 67 -36.05 -3.20 -4.95
C TRP A 67 -35.24 -4.03 -3.96
N VAL A 68 -34.49 -3.39 -3.06
CA VAL A 68 -33.71 -4.03 -1.98
C VAL A 68 -34.42 -3.80 -0.65
N TYR A 69 -35.56 -4.47 -0.47
CA TYR A 69 -36.13 -4.70 0.85
C TYR A 69 -35.56 -6.03 1.34
N TRP A 70 -34.53 -5.98 2.18
CA TRP A 70 -34.20 -7.14 2.99
C TRP A 70 -35.28 -7.21 4.06
N ASP A 71 -36.04 -8.30 4.05
CA ASP A 71 -37.07 -8.58 5.02
C ASP A 71 -36.38 -8.92 6.35
N ASP A 72 -36.28 -7.97 7.26
CA ASP A 72 -35.80 -8.21 8.64
C ASP A 72 -36.92 -8.83 9.51
N GLU A 73 -38.02 -9.29 8.91
CA GLU A 73 -39.07 -10.06 9.59
C GLU A 73 -38.67 -11.55 9.67
N ASP A 74 -37.82 -11.88 10.65
CA ASP A 74 -37.87 -13.15 11.42
C ASP A 74 -36.68 -13.24 12.42
N ASP A 75 -36.59 -12.30 13.38
CA ASP A 75 -35.91 -12.58 14.66
C ASP A 75 -36.80 -12.16 15.84
N ASP A 76 -38.00 -12.74 15.85
CA ASP A 76 -38.73 -12.93 17.08
C ASP A 76 -37.98 -14.00 17.91
N ASN A 77 -37.43 -13.54 19.04
CA ASN A 77 -37.03 -14.33 20.23
C ASN A 77 -35.54 -14.64 20.43
N HIS A 78 -34.77 -13.65 20.88
CA HIS A 78 -33.76 -13.90 21.92
C HIS A 78 -33.66 -12.78 22.96
N GLY A 79 -34.45 -12.92 24.03
CA GLY A 79 -33.96 -12.91 25.41
C GLY A 79 -33.22 -11.67 25.91
N GLU A 80 -33.99 -10.69 26.40
CA GLU A 80 -33.84 -10.10 27.74
C GLU A 80 -32.51 -10.37 28.47
N ARG A 81 -31.46 -9.57 28.22
CA ARG A 81 -30.34 -9.35 29.17
C ARG A 81 -29.80 -7.93 29.13
N ARG A 82 -30.60 -6.99 29.66
CA ARG A 82 -30.09 -5.79 30.33
C ARG A 82 -30.30 -5.94 31.83
N ALA A 83 -29.26 -6.35 32.55
CA ALA A 83 -28.99 -5.96 33.94
C ALA A 83 -27.74 -6.69 34.45
N ARG A 84 -26.60 -5.99 34.43
CA ARG A 84 -25.64 -5.88 35.54
C ARG A 84 -24.51 -4.93 35.15
#